data_AF-A0A520BJL7-F1
#
_entry.id   AF-A0A520BJL7-F1
#
_cell.length_a   1.000
_cell.length_b   1.000
_cell.length_c   1.000
_cell.angle_alpha   90.00
_cell.angle_beta   90.00
_cell.angle_gamma   90.00
#
_symmetry.space_group_name_H-M   'P 1'
#
loop_
_entity.id
_entity.type
_entity.pdbx_description
1 polymer ?
#
loop_
_entity_poly.entity_id
_entity_poly.type
_entity_poly.pdbx_seq_one_letter_code
_entity_poly.pdbx_strand_id
1 'polypeptide(L)'
;TYSSALAVFISIIFFSLAGIPPLAGFFIKFFLFQSVFSVEFLLNPSFFIILVTSVVSAFYYIRVVRFTFFDGGRVPALFVGVDIRAVFLFVTAIFYLIFFIF
;
A
#
# COMPACT_ATOMS: atom_id res chain seq x y z
N THR A 1 -2.93 7.65 23.76
CA THR A 1 -1.52 7.39 24.07
C THR A 1 -1.22 5.94 23.73
N TYR A 2 -0.71 5.66 22.53
CA TYR A 2 -0.24 4.31 22.23
C TYR A 2 0.97 4.02 23.11
N SER A 3 1.01 2.85 23.77
CA SER A 3 2.23 2.41 24.44
C SER A 3 3.36 2.36 23.41
N SER A 4 4.56 2.84 23.74
CA SER A 4 5.68 2.98 22.80
C SER A 4 5.98 1.69 22.01
N ALA A 5 5.74 0.52 22.62
CA ALA A 5 5.85 -0.78 21.95
C ALA A 5 4.88 -0.95 20.78
N LEU A 6 3.61 -0.57 20.93
CA LEU A 6 2.60 -0.69 19.87
C LEU A 6 2.94 0.18 18.65
N ALA A 7 3.47 1.39 18.87
CA ALA A 7 3.89 2.26 17.77
C ALA A 7 5.04 1.63 16.95
N VAL A 8 5.99 0.97 17.62
CA VAL A 8 7.08 0.23 16.96
C VAL A 8 6.54 -0.95 16.15
N PHE A 9 5.62 -1.75 16.72
CA PHE A 9 5.01 -2.86 15.99
C PHE A 9 4.21 -2.38 14.77
N ILE A 10 3.41 -1.32 14.91
CA ILE A 10 2.70 -0.70 13.78
C ILE A 10 3.71 -0.27 12.69
N SER A 11 4.82 0.34 13.09
CA SER A 11 5.84 0.80 12.14
C SER A 11 6.46 -0.34 11.35
N ILE A 12 6.77 -1.46 12.00
CA ILE A 12 7.34 -2.64 11.35
C ILE A 12 6.35 -3.22 10.34
N ILE A 13 5.05 -3.26 10.68
CA ILE A 13 4.00 -3.73 9.77
C ILE A 13 3.89 -2.81 8.54
N PHE A 14 3.83 -1.49 8.74
CA PHE A 14 3.72 -0.53 7.63
C PHE A 14 4.98 -0.51 6.76
N PHE A 15 6.17 -0.68 7.34
CA PHE A 15 7.41 -0.84 6.57
C PHE A 15 7.45 -2.15 5.78
N SER A 16 6.87 -3.22 6.31
CA SER A 16 6.73 -4.47 5.56
C SER A 16 5.81 -4.26 4.35
N LEU A 17 4.67 -3.59 4.53
CA LEU A 17 3.75 -3.25 3.45
C LEU A 17 4.36 -2.29 2.41
N ALA A 18 5.21 -1.36 2.84
CA ALA A 18 5.99 -0.50 1.94
C ALA A 18 6.94 -1.31 1.06
N GLY A 19 7.46 -2.42 1.57
CA GLY A 19 8.42 -3.27 0.88
C GLY A 19 9.85 -2.75 1.02
N ILE A 20 10.27 -2.42 2.25
CA ILE A 20 11.67 -2.07 2.55
C ILE A 20 12.52 -3.35 2.51
N PRO A 21 13.72 -3.36 1.88
CA PRO A 21 14.49 -4.58 1.56
C PRO A 21 14.67 -5.64 2.66
N PRO A 22 14.82 -5.30 3.96
CA PRO A 22 14.97 -6.28 5.03
C PRO A 22 13.67 -7.01 5.42
N LEU A 23 12.51 -6.53 4.97
CA LEU A 23 11.19 -6.99 5.44
C LEU A 23 10.51 -7.90 4.41
N ALA A 24 9.65 -8.80 4.91
CA ALA A 24 8.98 -9.82 4.11
C ALA A 24 8.20 -9.28 2.90
N GLY A 25 7.59 -8.10 3.00
CA GLY A 25 6.83 -7.52 1.89
C GLY A 25 7.67 -7.07 0.69
N PHE A 26 8.99 -6.86 0.84
CA PHE A 26 9.88 -6.65 -0.30
C PHE A 26 10.02 -7.92 -1.14
N PHE A 27 10.22 -9.07 -0.48
CA PHE A 27 10.40 -10.35 -1.17
C PHE A 27 9.15 -10.75 -1.97
N ILE A 28 7.95 -10.51 -1.45
CA ILE A 28 6.69 -10.78 -2.17
C ILE A 28 6.64 -9.99 -3.47
N LYS A 29 6.91 -8.68 -3.42
CA LYS A 29 6.93 -7.81 -4.60
C LYS A 29 8.04 -8.21 -5.58
N PHE A 30 9.22 -8.59 -5.07
CA PHE A 30 10.33 -9.06 -5.88
C PHE A 30 10.00 -10.36 -6.64
N PHE A 31 9.38 -11.33 -5.97
CA PHE A 31 8.92 -12.56 -6.63
C PHE A 31 7.82 -12.29 -7.66
N LEU A 32 6.92 -11.34 -7.41
CA LEU A 32 5.95 -10.89 -8.41
C LEU A 32 6.65 -10.31 -9.64
N PHE A 33 7.65 -9.45 -9.46
CA PHE A 33 8.44 -8.93 -10.57
C PHE A 33 9.14 -10.05 -11.34
N GLN A 34 9.73 -11.03 -10.65
CA GLN A 34 10.36 -12.18 -11.27
C GLN A 34 9.36 -12.99 -12.12
N SER A 35 8.15 -13.25 -11.61
CA SER A 35 7.12 -13.99 -12.36
C SER A 35 6.65 -13.25 -13.61
N VAL A 36 6.53 -11.93 -13.53
CA VAL A 36 6.13 -11.08 -14.68
C VAL A 36 7.27 -10.98 -15.69
N PHE A 37 8.53 -10.99 -15.24
CA PHE A 37 9.71 -10.98 -16.11
C PHE A 37 9.83 -12.25 -16.95
N SER A 38 9.44 -13.41 -16.40
CA SER A 38 9.46 -14.68 -17.13
C SER A 38 8.38 -14.84 -18.20
N VAL A 39 7.31 -14.03 -18.16
CA VAL A 39 6.16 -14.12 -19.08
C VAL A 39 6.18 -12.89 -19.99
N GLU A 40 6.87 -13.00 -21.14
CA GLU A 40 6.90 -11.99 -22.21
C GLU A 40 6.94 -10.53 -21.73
N PHE A 41 8.07 -10.17 -21.11
CA PHE A 41 8.36 -8.93 -20.38
C PHE A 41 7.97 -7.61 -21.08
N LEU A 42 7.85 -7.59 -22.41
CA LEU A 42 7.72 -6.34 -23.19
C LEU A 42 6.29 -5.96 -23.57
N LEU A 43 5.30 -6.85 -23.41
CA LEU A 43 3.92 -6.58 -23.84
C LEU A 43 2.90 -6.56 -22.70
N ASN A 44 3.31 -6.84 -21.45
CA ASN A 44 2.40 -6.92 -20.32
C ASN A 44 2.29 -5.58 -19.56
N PRO A 45 1.18 -4.83 -19.69
CA PRO A 45 0.98 -3.56 -18.99
C PRO A 45 1.02 -3.72 -17.45
N SER A 46 0.78 -4.93 -16.95
CA SER A 46 0.84 -5.29 -15.54
C SER A 46 2.18 -4.97 -14.88
N PHE A 47 3.31 -5.03 -15.59
CA PHE A 47 4.62 -4.71 -15.02
C PHE A 47 4.70 -3.25 -14.55
N PHE A 48 4.24 -2.32 -15.41
CA PHE A 48 4.20 -0.90 -15.08
C PHE A 48 3.22 -0.60 -13.94
N ILE A 49 2.06 -1.27 -13.93
CA ILE A 49 1.11 -1.16 -12.82
C ILE A 49 1.80 -1.55 -11.51
N ILE A 50 2.44 -2.72 -11.44
CA ILE A 50 3.05 -3.22 -10.20
C ILE A 50 4.17 -2.27 -9.72
N LEU A 51 4.99 -1.75 -10.65
CA LEU A 51 6.03 -0.76 -10.32
C LEU A 51 5.44 0.53 -9.74
N VAL A 52 4.48 1.15 -10.43
CA VAL A 52 3.88 2.42 -10.01
C VAL A 52 3.14 2.24 -8.68
N THR A 53 2.31 1.20 -8.55
CA THR A 53 1.58 0.92 -7.32
C THR A 53 2.54 0.66 -6.16
N SER A 54 3.70 0.04 -6.39
CA SER A 54 4.72 -0.15 -5.35
C SER A 54 5.30 1.18 -4.86
N VAL A 55 5.67 2.09 -5.76
CA VAL A 55 6.21 3.42 -5.39
C VAL A 55 5.16 4.25 -4.62
N VAL A 56 3.92 4.25 -5.09
CA VAL A 56 2.81 4.95 -4.43
C VAL A 56 2.56 4.38 -3.03
N SER A 57 2.57 3.06 -2.89
CA SER A 57 2.39 2.38 -1.59
C SER A 57 3.49 2.77 -0.59
N ALA A 58 4.75 2.82 -1.02
CA ALA A 58 5.88 3.19 -0.17
C ALA A 58 5.75 4.63 0.36
N PHE A 59 5.34 5.57 -0.50
CA PHE A 59 5.11 6.96 -0.08
C PHE A 59 3.99 7.06 0.96
N TYR A 60 2.87 6.38 0.74
CA TYR A 60 1.73 6.44 1.65
C TYR A 60 2.04 5.81 3.01
N TYR A 61 2.67 4.62 3.04
CA TYR A 61 2.93 3.93 4.30
C TYR A 61 4.01 4.60 5.15
N ILE A 62 5.08 5.15 4.55
CA ILE A 62 6.08 5.94 5.30
C ILE A 62 5.40 7.17 5.93
N ARG A 63 4.45 7.79 5.22
CA ARG A 63 3.68 8.92 5.75
C ARG A 63 2.84 8.51 6.97
N VAL A 64 2.22 7.33 6.97
CA VAL A 64 1.48 6.79 8.12
C VAL A 64 2.39 6.55 9.33
N VAL A 65 3.59 6.01 9.11
CA VAL A 65 4.59 5.83 10.18
C VAL A 65 4.97 7.18 10.78
N ARG A 66 5.20 8.19 9.94
CA ARG A 66 5.50 9.55 10.39
C ARG A 66 4.39 10.11 11.29
N PHE A 67 3.13 9.98 10.90
CA PHE A 67 2.00 10.43 11.72
C PHE A 67 1.91 9.71 13.07
N THR A 68 2.26 8.43 13.11
CA THR A 68 2.20 7.61 14.32
C THR A 68 3.24 8.05 15.37
N PHE A 69 4.45 8.41 14.94
CA PHE A 69 5.53 8.83 15.85
C PHE A 69 5.57 10.33 16.15
N PHE A 70 5.29 11.17 15.15
CA PHE A 70 5.55 12.62 15.25
C PHE A 70 4.31 13.45 15.55
N ASP A 71 3.12 13.03 15.09
CA ASP A 71 1.91 13.86 15.17
C ASP A 71 0.97 13.49 16.33
N GLY A 72 1.42 12.62 17.24
CA GLY A 72 0.69 12.31 18.49
C GLY A 72 -0.73 11.76 18.30
N GLY A 73 -1.03 11.20 17.11
CA GLY A 73 -2.36 10.68 16.77
C GLY A 73 -3.37 11.73 16.29
N ARG A 74 -2.92 12.95 15.94
CA ARG A 74 -3.81 13.93 15.29
C ARG A 74 -4.14 13.45 13.88
N VAL A 75 -5.43 13.22 13.63
CA VAL A 75 -5.91 12.83 12.30
C VAL A 75 -5.70 14.01 11.34
N PRO A 76 -5.04 13.81 10.19
CA PRO A 76 -4.87 14.88 9.21
C PRO A 76 -6.22 15.48 8.78
N ALA A 77 -6.29 16.80 8.65
CA ALA A 77 -7.50 17.51 8.19
C ALA A 77 -8.01 17.02 6.81
N LEU A 78 -7.14 16.38 6.01
CA LEU A 78 -7.46 15.70 4.76
C LEU A 78 -8.52 14.59 4.89
N PHE A 79 -8.71 14.01 6.06
CA PHE A 79 -9.74 13.00 6.30
C PHE A 79 -11.08 13.58 6.78
N VAL A 80 -11.15 14.89 7.01
CA VAL A 80 -12.38 15.58 7.43
C VAL A 80 -13.25 15.80 6.20
N GLY A 81 -14.33 15.03 6.08
CA GLY A 81 -15.29 15.13 4.97
C GLY A 81 -15.25 13.98 3.95
N VAL A 82 -14.41 12.96 4.16
CA VAL A 82 -14.41 11.75 3.31
C VAL A 82 -15.48 10.78 3.81
N ASP A 83 -16.55 10.60 3.03
CA ASP A 83 -17.60 9.63 3.32
C ASP A 83 -17.12 8.19 3.07
N ILE A 84 -16.75 7.49 4.15
CA ILE A 84 -16.22 6.12 4.11
C ILE A 84 -17.18 5.16 3.38
N ARG A 85 -18.50 5.36 3.52
CA ARG A 85 -19.51 4.56 2.83
C ARG A 85 -19.46 4.71 1.32
N ALA A 86 -19.33 5.95 0.84
CA ALA A 86 -19.25 6.24 -0.59
C ALA A 86 -17.95 5.68 -1.19
N VAL A 87 -16.83 5.84 -0.48
CA VAL A 87 -15.53 5.26 -0.88
C VAL A 87 -15.61 3.74 -0.96
N PHE A 88 -16.21 3.09 0.04
CA PHE A 88 -16.36 1.64 0.05
C PHE A 88 -17.17 1.15 -1.15
N LEU A 89 -18.32 1.78 -1.43
CA LEU A 89 -19.14 1.45 -2.60
C LEU A 89 -18.34 1.62 -3.91
N PHE A 90 -17.60 2.72 -4.04
CA PHE A 90 -16.80 2.99 -5.24
C PHE A 90 -15.71 1.93 -5.46
N VAL A 91 -15.00 1.55 -4.41
CA VAL A 91 -13.95 0.52 -4.46
C VAL A 91 -14.55 -0.84 -4.85
N THR A 92 -15.67 -1.23 -4.24
CA THR A 92 -16.34 -2.50 -4.57
C THR A 92 -16.85 -2.52 -6.01
N ALA A 93 -17.41 -1.40 -6.51
CA ALA A 93 -17.89 -1.30 -7.88
C ALA A 93 -16.75 -1.43 -8.90
N ILE A 94 -15.61 -0.76 -8.67
CA ILE A 94 -14.41 -0.89 -9.51
C ILE A 94 -13.91 -2.34 -9.51
N PHE A 95 -13.85 -2.98 -8.34
CA PHE A 95 -13.42 -4.37 -8.23
C PHE A 95 -14.28 -5.32 -9.07
N TYR A 96 -15.61 -5.17 -9.00
CA TYR A 96 -16.53 -5.96 -9.83
C TYR A 96 -16.34 -5.73 -11.34
N LEU A 97 -16.11 -4.49 -11.77
CA LEU A 97 -15.86 -4.19 -13.18
C LEU A 97 -14.56 -4.81 -13.68
N ILE A 98 -13.48 -4.75 -12.90
CA ILE A 98 -12.19 -5.35 -13.27
C ILE A 98 -12.32 -6.87 -13.36
N PHE A 99 -12.98 -7.51 -12.39
CA PHE A 99 -13.21 -8.95 -12.40
C PHE A 99 -14.11 -9.42 -13.54
N PHE A 100 -15.01 -8.58 -14.04
CA PHE A 100 -15.85 -8.92 -15.19
C PHE A 100 -15.08 -8.89 -16.53
N ILE A 101 -14.01 -8.07 -16.60
CA ILE A 101 -13.20 -7.89 -17.81
C ILE A 101 -12.13 -8.98 -17.95
N PHE A 102 -11.67 -9.57 -16.85
CA PHE A 102 -10.66 -10.65 -16.79
C PHE A 102 -11.31 -12.01 -16.60
#